data_AF-A0A1H3ZK13-F1
#
_entry.id   AF-A0A1H3ZK13-F1
#
_cell.length_a   1.000
_cell.length_b   1.000
_cell.length_c   1.000
_cell.angle_alpha   90.00
_cell.angle_beta   90.00
_cell.angle_gamma   90.00
#
_symmetry.space_group_name_H-M   'P 1'
#
loop_
_entity.id
_entity.type
_entity.pdbx_description
1 polymer ?
#
loop_
_entity_poly.entity_id
_entity_poly.type
_entity_poly.pdbx_seq_one_letter_code
_entity_poly.pdbx_strand_id
1 'polypeptide(L)'
;MASNFSIVQCLFNRDKYELEEMRRILVEAEQDESSAAKLLSEDDMDINPVRTAVLRSMGKIHPAQMDYYVDYMEMFMAAMKTMLHTEAVVERVPCTEDEEQPCYATSQRLSGDINFAAGLIASEPVYLKLAERYSEEEIPEMDELAKDSLEEFINVLNGMFSVSLGERKIETDLELPRFGKNVSPHGSHQLRLRVHSSVGSFQVVMATDEFF
;
A
#
# COMPACT_ATOMS: atom_id res chain seq x y z
N MET A 1 11.95 8.84 -17.48
CA MET A 1 10.66 8.53 -16.85
C MET A 1 10.06 7.36 -17.59
N ALA A 2 10.36 6.12 -17.15
CA ALA A 2 9.65 4.97 -17.67
C ALA A 2 8.24 5.01 -17.07
N SER A 3 7.22 5.10 -17.92
CA SER A 3 5.83 4.93 -17.50
C SER A 3 5.67 3.49 -17.03
N ASN A 4 5.84 3.27 -15.72
CA ASN A 4 5.78 1.96 -15.07
C ASN A 4 4.33 1.72 -14.62
N PHE A 5 3.39 1.73 -15.57
CA PHE A 5 1.98 1.56 -15.26
C PHE A 5 1.72 0.10 -14.84
N SER A 6 1.06 -0.12 -13.71
CA SER A 6 0.77 -1.45 -13.19
C SER A 6 -0.26 -2.18 -14.06
N ILE A 7 0.20 -3.16 -14.84
CA ILE A 7 -0.66 -3.98 -15.71
C ILE A 7 -1.73 -4.71 -14.89
N VAL A 8 -1.35 -5.26 -13.75
CA VAL A 8 -2.29 -5.96 -12.85
C VAL A 8 -3.36 -5.03 -12.30
N GLN A 9 -3.03 -3.76 -12.00
CA GLN A 9 -4.03 -2.76 -11.61
C GLN A 9 -4.94 -2.37 -12.77
N CYS A 10 -4.42 -2.26 -14.01
CA CYS A 10 -5.27 -2.05 -15.19
C CYS A 10 -6.30 -3.18 -15.34
N LEU A 11 -5.89 -4.43 -15.15
CA LEU A 11 -6.79 -5.58 -15.20
C LEU A 11 -7.85 -5.52 -14.10
N PHE A 12 -7.42 -5.26 -12.86
CA PHE A 12 -8.31 -5.20 -11.71
C PHE A 12 -9.35 -4.08 -11.83
N ASN A 13 -8.95 -2.92 -12.35
CA ASN A 13 -9.83 -1.78 -12.58
C ASN A 13 -10.97 -2.06 -13.58
N ARG A 14 -10.99 -3.21 -14.27
CA ARG A 14 -12.02 -3.58 -15.25
C ARG A 14 -13.20 -4.36 -14.65
N ASP A 15 -13.14 -4.75 -13.38
CA ASP A 15 -14.20 -5.55 -12.71
C ASP A 15 -14.54 -6.86 -13.44
N LYS A 16 -13.54 -7.47 -14.09
CA LYS A 16 -13.71 -8.71 -14.88
C LYS A 16 -13.29 -9.97 -14.13
N TYR A 17 -12.60 -9.81 -13.02
CA TYR A 17 -11.97 -10.91 -12.29
C TYR A 17 -12.48 -10.89 -10.86
N GLU A 18 -12.94 -12.04 -10.40
CA GLU A 18 -13.21 -12.25 -8.97
C GLU A 18 -11.90 -12.21 -8.18
N LEU A 19 -11.96 -11.94 -6.87
CA LEU A 19 -10.76 -11.77 -6.04
C LEU A 19 -9.81 -12.97 -6.10
N GLU A 20 -10.34 -14.20 -6.10
CA GLU A 20 -9.54 -15.42 -6.19
C GLU A 20 -8.89 -15.61 -7.58
N GLU A 21 -9.52 -15.10 -8.64
CA GLU A 21 -8.91 -15.06 -9.97
C GLU A 21 -7.81 -14.02 -10.02
N MET A 22 -8.05 -12.85 -9.43
CA MET A 22 -7.06 -11.79 -9.34
C MET A 22 -5.82 -12.25 -8.55
N ARG A 23 -5.99 -12.95 -7.42
CA ARG A 23 -4.86 -13.52 -6.66
C ARG A 23 -4.00 -14.45 -7.52
N ARG A 24 -4.60 -15.30 -8.35
CA ARG A 24 -3.86 -16.16 -9.27
C ARG A 24 -3.08 -15.34 -10.30
N ILE A 25 -3.69 -14.31 -10.87
CA ILE A 25 -3.02 -13.38 -11.80
C ILE A 25 -1.83 -12.69 -11.13
N LEU A 26 -1.96 -12.27 -9.87
CA LEU A 26 -0.87 -11.64 -9.12
C LEU A 26 0.31 -12.60 -8.92
N VAL A 27 0.04 -13.84 -8.51
CA VAL A 27 1.07 -14.88 -8.33
C VAL A 27 1.79 -15.18 -9.65
N GLU A 28 1.05 -15.28 -10.76
CA GLU A 28 1.65 -15.50 -12.09
C GLU A 28 2.48 -14.29 -12.55
N ALA A 29 2.01 -13.07 -12.30
CA ALA A 29 2.69 -11.83 -12.67
C ALA A 29 4.00 -11.62 -11.90
N GLU A 30 4.09 -12.08 -10.64
CA GLU A 30 5.35 -12.09 -9.88
C GLU A 30 6.44 -12.92 -10.54
N GLN A 31 6.06 -14.01 -11.23
CA GLN A 31 7.01 -14.91 -11.90
C GLN A 31 7.31 -14.45 -13.33
N ASP A 32 6.29 -13.98 -14.04
CA ASP A 32 6.37 -13.52 -15.43
C ASP A 32 5.38 -12.37 -15.65
N GLU A 33 5.87 -11.14 -15.64
CA GLU A 33 5.04 -9.94 -15.89
C GLU A 33 4.32 -9.98 -17.26
N SER A 34 4.87 -10.71 -18.24
CA SER A 34 4.23 -10.87 -19.55
C SER A 34 2.94 -11.70 -19.49
N SER A 35 2.72 -12.48 -18.42
CA SER A 35 1.48 -13.23 -18.19
C SER A 35 0.27 -12.28 -18.07
N ALA A 36 0.38 -11.24 -17.24
CA ALA A 36 -0.65 -10.22 -17.09
C ALA A 36 -0.82 -9.39 -18.37
N ALA A 37 0.28 -9.08 -19.07
CA ALA A 37 0.23 -8.30 -20.31
C ALA A 37 -0.64 -8.99 -21.40
N LYS A 38 -0.62 -10.32 -21.48
CA LYS A 38 -1.43 -11.10 -22.44
C LYS A 38 -2.94 -10.97 -22.20
N LEU A 39 -3.35 -10.59 -20.98
CA LEU A 39 -4.76 -10.41 -20.61
C LEU A 39 -5.27 -8.99 -20.90
N LEU A 40 -4.36 -8.06 -21.25
CA LEU A 40 -4.67 -6.66 -21.50
C LEU A 40 -4.62 -6.35 -23.01
N SER A 41 -5.65 -5.68 -23.53
CA SER A 41 -5.67 -5.13 -24.89
C SER A 41 -5.15 -3.69 -24.90
N GLU A 42 -4.56 -3.25 -26.03
CA GLU A 42 -3.97 -1.90 -26.17
C GLU A 42 -4.96 -0.76 -25.91
N ASP A 43 -6.23 -0.92 -26.32
CA ASP A 43 -7.29 0.08 -26.10
C ASP A 43 -7.74 0.21 -24.63
N ASP A 44 -7.34 -0.73 -23.75
CA ASP A 44 -7.74 -0.80 -22.35
C ASP A 44 -6.65 -0.30 -21.38
N MET A 45 -5.61 0.37 -21.89
CA MET A 45 -4.44 0.74 -21.12
C MET A 45 -4.65 2.09 -20.39
N ASP A 46 -4.94 2.02 -19.08
CA ASP A 46 -4.85 3.17 -18.19
C ASP A 46 -3.37 3.46 -17.89
N ILE A 47 -2.93 4.68 -18.16
CA ILE A 47 -1.54 5.11 -17.96
C ILE A 47 -1.20 5.35 -16.49
N ASN A 48 -2.20 5.56 -15.62
CA ASN A 48 -2.01 5.76 -14.18
C ASN A 48 -3.06 4.97 -13.37
N PRO A 49 -3.05 3.63 -13.46
CA PRO A 49 -4.15 2.80 -12.97
C PRO A 49 -4.32 2.83 -11.45
N VAL A 50 -3.22 3.00 -10.71
CA VAL A 50 -3.26 3.15 -9.24
C VAL A 50 -3.88 4.50 -8.87
N ARG A 51 -3.41 5.61 -9.47
CA ARG A 51 -4.03 6.93 -9.29
C ARG A 51 -5.52 6.92 -9.62
N THR A 52 -5.93 6.32 -10.73
CA THR A 52 -7.35 6.18 -11.08
C THR A 52 -8.13 5.46 -9.98
N ALA A 53 -7.59 4.38 -9.42
CA ALA A 53 -8.26 3.62 -8.37
C ALA A 53 -8.38 4.41 -7.07
N VAL A 54 -7.28 5.03 -6.64
CA VAL A 54 -7.24 5.84 -5.42
C VAL A 54 -8.17 7.05 -5.53
N LEU A 55 -8.16 7.78 -6.65
CA LEU A 55 -9.07 8.92 -6.86
C LEU A 55 -10.55 8.50 -6.80
N ARG A 56 -10.91 7.31 -7.29
CA ARG A 56 -12.28 6.77 -7.16
C ARG A 56 -12.65 6.45 -5.72
N SER A 57 -11.69 5.94 -4.94
CA SER A 57 -11.91 5.59 -3.52
C SER A 57 -12.03 6.82 -2.60
N MET A 58 -11.45 7.96 -2.99
CA MET A 58 -11.30 9.15 -2.14
C MET A 58 -12.60 9.87 -1.78
N GLY A 59 -13.72 9.58 -2.46
CA GLY A 59 -15.04 10.10 -2.08
C GLY A 59 -15.08 11.62 -1.84
N LYS A 60 -15.27 12.03 -0.58
CA LYS A 60 -15.36 13.44 -0.12
C LYS A 60 -14.09 13.98 0.53
N ILE A 61 -12.94 13.30 0.39
CA ILE A 61 -11.67 13.77 0.96
C ILE A 61 -11.31 15.13 0.37
N HIS A 62 -10.74 15.99 1.21
CA HIS A 62 -10.44 17.36 0.84
C HIS A 62 -9.32 17.43 -0.22
N PRO A 63 -9.45 18.27 -1.27
CA PRO A 63 -8.53 18.27 -2.41
C PRO A 63 -7.05 18.42 -2.05
N ALA A 64 -6.72 19.19 -1.02
CA ALA A 64 -5.33 19.44 -0.63
C ALA A 64 -4.58 18.19 -0.12
N GLN A 65 -5.28 17.16 0.34
CA GLN A 65 -4.72 15.91 0.83
C GLN A 65 -4.69 14.83 -0.26
N MET A 66 -5.56 14.96 -1.27
CA MET A 66 -5.73 13.95 -2.33
C MET A 66 -4.44 13.70 -3.09
N ASP A 67 -3.72 14.76 -3.46
CA ASP A 67 -2.48 14.62 -4.23
C ASP A 67 -1.43 13.82 -3.45
N TYR A 68 -1.24 14.11 -2.16
CA TYR A 68 -0.29 13.37 -1.32
C TYR A 68 -0.67 11.91 -1.15
N TYR A 69 -1.96 11.62 -1.00
CA TYR A 69 -2.44 10.25 -0.78
C TYR A 69 -2.32 9.43 -2.07
N VAL A 70 -2.58 10.05 -3.23
CA VAL A 70 -2.35 9.41 -4.53
C VAL A 70 -0.85 9.14 -4.72
N ASP A 71 -0.01 10.16 -4.57
CA ASP A 71 1.44 10.04 -4.78
C ASP A 71 2.05 9.00 -3.83
N TYR A 72 1.61 8.99 -2.56
CA TYR A 72 2.01 7.99 -1.58
C TYR A 72 1.61 6.58 -2.01
N MET A 73 0.35 6.37 -2.45
CA MET A 73 -0.10 5.05 -2.87
C MET A 73 0.63 4.54 -4.11
N GLU A 74 0.94 5.39 -5.09
CA GLU A 74 1.74 4.96 -6.23
C GLU A 74 3.12 4.49 -5.81
N MET A 75 3.75 5.21 -4.88
CA MET A 75 5.04 4.82 -4.33
C MET A 75 4.95 3.57 -3.44
N PHE A 76 3.88 3.41 -2.65
CA PHE A 76 3.61 2.19 -1.87
C PHE A 76 3.50 0.97 -2.79
N MET A 77 2.70 1.07 -3.86
CA MET A 77 2.53 -0.04 -4.82
C MET A 77 3.84 -0.35 -5.56
N ALA A 78 4.64 0.67 -5.88
CA ALA A 78 5.97 0.46 -6.44
C ALA A 78 6.90 -0.26 -5.45
N ALA A 79 6.89 0.14 -4.17
CA ALA A 79 7.70 -0.46 -3.12
C ALA A 79 7.30 -1.92 -2.83
N MET A 80 6.01 -2.26 -2.88
CA MET A 80 5.55 -3.66 -2.82
C MET A 80 6.23 -4.51 -3.91
N LYS A 81 6.30 -4.00 -5.14
CA LYS A 81 6.94 -4.70 -6.26
C LYS A 81 8.47 -4.74 -6.13
N THR A 82 9.12 -3.63 -5.76
CA THR A 82 10.59 -3.53 -5.79
C THR A 82 11.27 -4.01 -4.52
N MET A 83 10.61 -3.93 -3.36
CA MET A 83 11.18 -4.26 -2.04
C MET A 83 10.63 -5.58 -1.49
N LEU A 84 9.35 -5.90 -1.74
CA LEU A 84 8.72 -7.14 -1.26
C LEU A 84 8.56 -8.20 -2.37
N HIS A 85 8.99 -7.89 -3.60
CA HIS A 85 8.81 -8.75 -4.77
C HIS A 85 7.39 -9.29 -4.89
N THR A 86 6.41 -8.43 -4.58
CA THR A 86 5.01 -8.78 -4.45
C THR A 86 4.16 -7.90 -5.36
N GLU A 87 3.42 -8.53 -6.27
CA GLU A 87 2.43 -7.83 -7.07
C GLU A 87 1.17 -7.60 -6.24
N ALA A 88 0.57 -6.43 -6.41
CA ALA A 88 -0.62 -6.04 -5.67
C ALA A 88 -1.53 -5.12 -6.49
N VAL A 89 -2.79 -5.08 -6.08
CA VAL A 89 -3.80 -4.15 -6.59
C VAL A 89 -4.55 -3.50 -5.44
N VAL A 90 -5.00 -2.26 -5.65
CA VAL A 90 -5.78 -1.48 -4.71
C VAL A 90 -7.24 -1.39 -5.15
N GLU A 91 -8.14 -1.51 -4.18
CA GLU A 91 -9.58 -1.32 -4.38
C GLU A 91 -9.94 0.10 -4.80
N ARG A 92 -11.02 0.20 -5.59
CA ARG A 92 -11.56 1.48 -6.07
C ARG A 92 -12.62 2.07 -5.15
N VAL A 93 -12.93 1.34 -4.07
CA VAL A 93 -13.89 1.73 -3.03
C VAL A 93 -13.17 1.88 -1.69
N PRO A 94 -13.57 2.83 -0.85
CA PRO A 94 -12.95 3.01 0.46
C PRO A 94 -13.21 1.78 1.34
N CYS A 95 -12.18 1.33 2.07
CA CYS A 95 -12.31 0.25 3.04
C CYS A 95 -12.99 0.78 4.30
N THR A 96 -14.02 0.06 4.77
CA THR A 96 -14.76 0.40 6.00
C THR A 96 -14.68 -0.69 7.07
N GLU A 97 -14.13 -1.85 6.71
CA GLU A 97 -14.05 -3.03 7.55
C GLU A 97 -12.69 -3.10 8.24
N ASP A 98 -12.68 -3.51 9.51
CA ASP A 98 -11.45 -3.77 10.26
C ASP A 98 -10.81 -5.10 9.84
N GLU A 99 -9.51 -5.25 10.10
CA GLU A 99 -8.79 -6.51 9.84
C GLU A 99 -9.24 -7.63 10.79
N GLU A 100 -9.12 -8.87 10.33
CA GLU A 100 -9.33 -10.05 11.16
C GLU A 100 -8.31 -10.11 12.31
N GLN A 101 -8.79 -10.39 13.52
CA GLN A 101 -7.95 -10.47 14.71
C GLN A 101 -7.34 -11.89 14.87
N PRO A 102 -6.07 -12.01 15.31
CA PRO A 102 -5.16 -10.91 15.63
C PRO A 102 -4.67 -10.16 14.38
N CYS A 103 -4.67 -8.82 14.46
CA CYS A 103 -4.10 -7.96 13.44
C CYS A 103 -3.01 -7.07 14.01
N TYR A 104 -2.12 -6.62 13.14
CA TYR A 104 -0.99 -5.77 13.48
C TYR A 104 -0.92 -4.60 12.53
N ALA A 105 -0.52 -3.46 13.08
CA ALA A 105 -0.42 -2.20 12.38
C ALA A 105 1.00 -1.65 12.51
N THR A 106 1.53 -1.13 11.42
CA THR A 106 2.78 -0.37 11.40
C THR A 106 2.55 0.92 10.66
N SER A 107 2.80 2.03 11.34
CA SER A 107 2.67 3.38 10.79
C SER A 107 3.91 4.18 11.09
N GLN A 108 4.06 5.27 10.34
CA GLN A 108 5.02 6.30 10.72
C GLN A 108 4.47 7.65 10.28
N ARG A 109 4.74 8.65 11.11
CA ARG A 109 4.29 10.02 10.90
C ARG A 109 5.39 10.89 10.33
N LEU A 110 4.99 11.75 9.41
CA LEU A 110 5.75 12.88 8.88
C LEU A 110 5.12 14.17 9.43
N SER A 111 5.97 15.08 9.88
CA SER A 111 5.59 16.40 10.40
C SER A 111 6.44 17.49 9.77
N GLY A 112 5.97 18.74 9.75
CA GLY A 112 6.66 19.86 9.11
C GLY A 112 5.67 20.76 8.38
N ASP A 113 5.96 21.08 7.12
CA ASP A 113 5.08 21.86 6.24
C ASP A 113 3.72 21.18 6.04
N ILE A 114 3.70 19.84 6.09
CA ILE A 114 2.48 19.03 6.13
C ILE A 114 2.53 18.08 7.32
N ASN A 115 1.35 17.67 7.78
CA ASN A 115 1.21 16.54 8.69
C ASN A 115 0.59 15.37 7.93
N PHE A 116 1.27 14.24 7.95
CA PHE A 116 0.88 13.04 7.20
C PHE A 116 1.30 11.81 8.00
N ALA A 117 0.39 10.88 8.23
CA ALA A 117 0.72 9.57 8.78
C ALA A 117 0.27 8.52 7.79
N ALA A 118 1.12 7.53 7.53
CA ALA A 118 0.76 6.41 6.68
C ALA A 118 1.39 5.11 7.17
N GLY A 119 0.70 4.03 6.85
CA GLY A 119 1.08 2.69 7.28
C GLY A 119 0.15 1.63 6.75
N LEU A 120 0.34 0.41 7.23
CA LEU A 120 -0.50 -0.73 6.90
C LEU A 120 -1.05 -1.41 8.13
N ILE A 121 -2.17 -2.11 7.95
CA ILE A 121 -2.78 -3.00 8.94
C ILE A 121 -3.12 -4.30 8.25
N ALA A 122 -2.68 -5.41 8.82
CA ALA A 122 -2.90 -6.74 8.27
C ALA A 122 -3.24 -7.74 9.37
N SER A 123 -4.02 -8.77 9.04
CA SER A 123 -4.11 -9.97 9.88
C SER A 123 -2.74 -10.60 10.07
N GLU A 124 -2.54 -11.32 11.18
CA GLU A 124 -1.26 -11.97 11.51
C GLU A 124 -0.64 -12.78 10.36
N PRO A 125 -1.38 -13.65 9.65
CA PRO A 125 -0.79 -14.44 8.57
C PRO A 125 -0.26 -13.57 7.42
N VAL A 126 -0.97 -12.49 7.10
CA VAL A 126 -0.58 -11.58 6.01
C VAL A 126 0.58 -10.69 6.45
N TYR A 127 0.55 -10.19 7.70
CA TYR A 127 1.63 -9.39 8.26
C TYR A 127 2.96 -10.17 8.26
N LEU A 128 2.94 -11.43 8.73
CA LEU A 128 4.11 -12.32 8.71
C LEU A 128 4.63 -12.52 7.28
N LYS A 129 3.75 -12.81 6.32
CA LYS A 129 4.17 -12.99 4.93
C LYS A 129 4.79 -11.73 4.32
N LEU A 130 4.29 -10.54 4.67
CA LEU A 130 4.92 -9.28 4.25
C LEU A 130 6.31 -9.12 4.89
N ALA A 131 6.47 -9.50 6.16
CA ALA A 131 7.74 -9.46 6.87
C ALA A 131 8.78 -10.40 6.25
N GLU A 132 8.38 -11.63 5.96
CA GLU A 132 9.24 -12.63 5.29
C GLU A 132 9.68 -12.14 3.91
N ARG A 133 8.78 -11.52 3.15
CA ARG A 133 9.10 -10.97 1.82
C ARG A 133 10.11 -9.83 1.88
N TYR A 134 10.07 -9.01 2.94
CA TYR A 134 10.99 -7.89 3.10
C TYR A 134 12.35 -8.30 3.69
N SER A 135 12.34 -9.17 4.70
CA SER A 135 13.56 -9.66 5.37
C SER A 135 14.29 -10.76 4.59
N GLU A 136 13.58 -11.45 3.70
CA GLU A 136 14.01 -12.70 3.06
C GLU A 136 14.29 -13.84 4.08
N GLU A 137 13.77 -13.72 5.30
CA GLU A 137 13.87 -14.72 6.37
C GLU A 137 12.54 -15.45 6.60
N GLU A 138 12.59 -16.67 7.13
CA GLU A 138 11.39 -17.41 7.54
C GLU A 138 10.92 -16.90 8.91
N ILE A 139 9.67 -16.48 9.00
CA ILE A 139 9.10 -15.84 10.20
C ILE A 139 7.79 -16.57 10.54
N PRO A 140 7.87 -17.69 11.28
CA PRO A 140 6.73 -18.57 11.51
C PRO A 140 5.71 -18.01 12.50
N GLU A 141 6.09 -17.03 13.31
CA GLU A 141 5.26 -16.43 14.36
C GLU A 141 5.56 -14.94 14.53
N MET A 142 4.63 -14.22 15.16
CA MET A 142 4.79 -12.80 15.43
C MET A 142 5.85 -12.57 16.51
N ASP A 143 7.06 -12.21 16.08
CA ASP A 143 8.21 -11.91 16.93
C ASP A 143 8.81 -10.51 16.63
N GLU A 144 9.95 -10.19 17.25
CA GLU A 144 10.63 -8.91 17.01
C GLU A 144 11.14 -8.79 15.57
N LEU A 145 11.55 -9.89 14.92
CA LEU A 145 11.98 -9.84 13.52
C LEU A 145 10.82 -9.47 12.59
N ALA A 146 9.63 -10.02 12.83
CA ALA A 146 8.41 -9.66 12.11
C ALA A 146 8.10 -8.16 12.26
N LYS A 147 8.17 -7.66 13.50
CA LYS A 147 7.92 -6.25 13.82
C LYS A 147 8.95 -5.34 13.15
N ASP A 148 10.23 -5.59 13.40
CA ASP A 148 11.33 -4.75 12.93
C ASP A 148 11.40 -4.72 11.39
N SER A 149 11.10 -5.83 10.73
CA SER A 149 11.03 -5.89 9.25
C SER A 149 10.01 -4.91 8.68
N LEU A 150 8.80 -4.87 9.23
CA LEU A 150 7.77 -3.95 8.74
C LEU A 150 8.00 -2.51 9.22
N GLU A 151 8.54 -2.30 10.42
CA GLU A 151 8.94 -0.97 10.88
C GLU A 151 10.01 -0.37 9.95
N GLU A 152 11.00 -1.17 9.53
CA GLU A 152 12.03 -0.78 8.58
C GLU A 152 11.45 -0.55 7.18
N PHE A 153 10.59 -1.44 6.68
CA PHE A 153 9.91 -1.24 5.40
C PHE A 153 9.14 0.09 5.35
N ILE A 154 8.33 0.37 6.38
CA ILE A 154 7.58 1.61 6.49
C ILE A 154 8.52 2.81 6.64
N ASN A 155 9.62 2.68 7.40
CA ASN A 155 10.62 3.74 7.53
C ASN A 155 11.25 4.12 6.18
N VAL A 156 11.70 3.12 5.41
CA VAL A 156 12.32 3.34 4.11
C VAL A 156 11.31 3.92 3.12
N LEU A 157 10.11 3.36 3.07
CA LEU A 157 9.04 3.87 2.21
C LEU A 157 8.72 5.33 2.51
N ASN A 158 8.44 5.66 3.76
CA ASN A 158 8.10 7.02 4.16
C ASN A 158 9.30 7.97 4.03
N GLY A 159 10.53 7.46 4.14
CA GLY A 159 11.75 8.20 3.85
C GLY A 159 11.84 8.60 2.38
N MET A 160 11.54 7.68 1.46
CA MET A 160 11.43 7.99 0.04
C MET A 160 10.32 9.01 -0.24
N PHE A 161 9.18 8.91 0.45
CA PHE A 161 8.11 9.91 0.33
C PHE A 161 8.58 11.30 0.73
N SER A 162 9.23 11.40 1.89
CA SER A 162 9.78 12.67 2.42
C SER A 162 10.79 13.28 1.45
N VAL A 163 11.63 12.47 0.81
CA VAL A 163 12.56 12.97 -0.22
C VAL A 163 11.80 13.52 -1.42
N SER A 164 10.77 12.81 -1.92
CA SER A 164 9.93 13.27 -3.02
C SER A 164 9.20 14.59 -2.70
N LEU A 165 8.74 14.76 -1.46
CA LEU A 165 8.19 16.03 -0.97
C LEU A 165 9.25 17.14 -0.94
N GLY A 166 10.47 16.83 -0.50
CA GLY A 166 11.60 17.76 -0.51
C GLY A 166 11.96 18.29 -1.90
N GLU A 167 11.85 17.46 -2.95
CA GLU A 167 12.02 17.89 -4.35
C GLU A 167 10.98 18.95 -4.77
N ARG A 168 9.80 18.92 -4.13
CA ARG A 168 8.72 19.91 -4.28
C ARG A 168 8.84 21.08 -3.31
N LYS A 169 9.95 21.18 -2.56
CA LYS A 169 10.21 22.19 -1.51
C LYS A 169 9.20 22.12 -0.36
N ILE A 170 8.75 20.92 -0.02
CA ILE A 170 7.94 20.65 1.17
C ILE A 170 8.87 19.97 2.17
N GLU A 171 9.15 20.64 3.28
CA GLU A 171 10.04 20.12 4.31
C GLU A 171 9.26 19.26 5.31
N THR A 172 9.73 18.03 5.51
CA THR A 172 9.16 17.08 6.47
C THR A 172 10.24 16.36 7.25
N ASP A 173 9.96 16.11 8.53
CA ASP A 173 10.73 15.27 9.42
C ASP A 173 9.96 13.97 9.69
N LEU A 174 10.67 12.84 9.66
CA LEU A 174 10.12 11.54 10.02
C LEU A 174 10.18 11.32 11.54
N GLU A 175 9.04 10.98 12.14
CA GLU A 175 8.99 10.42 13.49
C GLU A 175 9.45 8.94 13.49
N LEU A 176 9.61 8.33 14.66
CA LEU A 176 9.88 6.89 14.73
C LEU A 176 8.64 6.09 14.27
N PRO A 177 8.82 4.94 13.60
CA PRO A 177 7.72 4.02 13.34
C PRO A 177 7.00 3.61 14.62
N ARG A 178 5.71 3.32 14.50
CA ARG A 178 4.86 2.81 15.56
C ARG A 178 4.31 1.47 15.16
N PHE A 179 4.21 0.60 16.16
CA PHE A 179 3.62 -0.71 16.06
C PHE A 179 2.40 -0.82 16.98
N GLY A 180 1.33 -1.43 16.48
CA GLY A 180 0.10 -1.66 17.24
C GLY A 180 -0.49 -3.04 17.00
N LYS A 181 -1.14 -3.62 18.01
CA LYS A 181 -1.87 -4.89 17.93
C LYS A 181 -3.37 -4.64 18.08
N ASN A 182 -4.18 -5.28 17.24
CA ASN A 182 -5.63 -5.18 17.22
C ASN A 182 -6.13 -3.74 17.12
N VAL A 183 -5.53 -2.99 16.20
CA VAL A 183 -5.78 -1.57 15.98
C VAL A 183 -7.06 -1.36 15.15
N SER A 184 -7.86 -0.37 15.54
CA SER A 184 -8.91 0.22 14.71
C SER A 184 -8.51 1.65 14.30
N PRO A 185 -8.32 1.94 12.99
CA PRO A 185 -7.90 3.25 12.50
C PRO A 185 -8.82 4.41 12.85
N HIS A 186 -8.27 5.48 13.43
CA HIS A 186 -9.04 6.65 13.84
C HIS A 186 -8.31 8.00 13.64
N GLY A 187 -7.75 8.22 12.45
CA GLY A 187 -7.12 9.50 12.08
C GLY A 187 -8.09 10.55 11.49
N SER A 188 -7.67 11.80 11.52
CA SER A 188 -8.27 12.94 10.82
C SER A 188 -8.01 12.86 9.31
N HIS A 189 -9.03 13.19 8.50
CA HIS A 189 -9.01 13.10 7.03
C HIS A 189 -8.59 11.73 6.49
N GLN A 190 -8.81 10.67 7.27
CA GLN A 190 -8.33 9.33 7.00
C GLN A 190 -8.87 8.75 5.69
N LEU A 191 -7.99 8.12 4.92
CA LEU A 191 -8.30 7.22 3.83
C LEU A 191 -7.84 5.81 4.19
N ARG A 192 -8.75 4.84 4.13
CA ARG A 192 -8.47 3.42 4.26
C ARG A 192 -8.65 2.78 2.89
N LEU A 193 -7.62 2.09 2.42
CA LEU A 193 -7.64 1.37 1.14
C LEU A 193 -7.39 -0.10 1.39
N ARG A 194 -8.23 -0.93 0.76
CA ARG A 194 -8.02 -2.37 0.72
C ARG A 194 -7.04 -2.68 -0.41
N VAL A 195 -5.95 -3.36 -0.07
CA VAL A 195 -4.95 -3.85 -1.01
C VAL A 195 -5.01 -5.37 -1.05
N HIS A 196 -4.99 -5.92 -2.25
CA HIS A 196 -4.93 -7.34 -2.52
C HIS A 196 -3.59 -7.66 -3.16
N SER A 197 -2.81 -8.52 -2.52
CA SER A 197 -1.54 -9.03 -3.03
C SER A 197 -1.60 -10.54 -3.22
N SER A 198 -0.53 -11.11 -3.77
CA SER A 198 -0.36 -12.56 -3.87
C SER A 198 -0.32 -13.27 -2.50
N VAL A 199 0.11 -12.57 -1.45
CA VAL A 199 0.28 -13.13 -0.10
C VAL A 199 -0.93 -12.91 0.82
N GLY A 200 -1.93 -12.15 0.36
CA GLY A 200 -3.14 -11.92 1.12
C GLY A 200 -3.76 -10.55 0.86
N SER A 201 -4.64 -10.14 1.74
CA SER A 201 -5.29 -8.83 1.63
C SER A 201 -5.13 -8.08 2.95
N PHE A 202 -4.87 -6.79 2.85
CA PHE A 202 -4.56 -5.94 3.99
C PHE A 202 -5.03 -4.51 3.72
N GLN A 203 -4.91 -3.64 4.71
CA GLN A 203 -5.27 -2.24 4.62
C GLN A 203 -4.04 -1.36 4.56
N VAL A 204 -4.06 -0.37 3.67
CA VAL A 204 -3.18 0.80 3.76
C VAL A 204 -4.02 1.96 4.28
N VAL A 205 -3.48 2.66 5.28
CA VAL A 205 -4.16 3.77 5.93
C VAL A 205 -3.29 5.00 5.81
N MET A 206 -3.90 6.11 5.41
CA MET A 206 -3.28 7.44 5.37
C MET A 206 -4.18 8.42 6.13
N ALA A 207 -3.58 9.33 6.89
CA ALA A 207 -4.29 10.33 7.68
C ALA A 207 -3.43 11.60 7.82
N THR A 208 -4.00 12.69 8.37
CA THR A 208 -3.25 13.94 8.64
C THR A 208 -2.59 13.96 10.03
N ASP A 209 -2.79 12.92 10.82
CA ASP A 209 -2.33 12.70 12.18
C ASP A 209 -2.26 11.20 12.43
N GLU A 210 -1.65 10.80 13.54
CA GLU A 210 -1.54 9.39 13.89
C GLU A 210 -2.93 8.74 13.96
N PHE A 211 -3.04 7.51 13.43
CA PHE A 211 -4.32 6.82 13.32
C PHE A 211 -4.46 5.62 14.28
N PHE A 212 -3.48 5.40 15.18
CA PHE A 212 -3.57 4.49 16.33
C PHE A 212 -2.56 4.71 17.46
#